data_AF-A0A7Y4X8X6-F1
#
_entry.id   AF-A0A7Y4X8X6-F1
#
_cell.length_a   1.000
_cell.length_b   1.000
_cell.length_c   1.000
_cell.angle_alpha   90.00
_cell.angle_beta   90.00
_cell.angle_gamma   90.00
#
_symmetry.space_group_name_H-M   'P 1'
#
loop_
_entity.id
_entity.type
_entity.pdbx_description
1 polymer ?
#
loop_
_entity_poly.entity_id
_entity_poly.type
_entity_poly.pdbx_seq_one_letter_code
_entity_poly.pdbx_strand_id
1 'polypeptide(L)'
;HDFNEVYGANTAFRRSLFEEVGMFDARLGAGCFHASGEEADVIYRGLLAGHHLLYAPNVVVHHDHGRTTLDEVLRLEYGYGKGLSGFTMKHILRGDRTAMRILWWSLTGWWRRWRGNPADSADLQRRSRAHCHGMLIGLLFAPFYFAFGDGETSPRAKARSST
;
A
#
# COMPACT_ATOMS: atom_id res chain seq x y z
N HIS A 1 0.37 3.89 15.86
CA HIS A 1 -0.82 3.53 15.07
C HIS A 1 -0.34 2.70 13.89
N ASP A 2 -0.62 1.40 13.91
CA ASP A 2 -0.23 0.45 12.86
C ASP A 2 -1.17 0.66 11.66
N PHE A 3 -0.65 1.21 10.57
CA PHE A 3 -1.40 1.52 9.35
C PHE A 3 -1.66 0.28 8.46
N ASN A 4 -1.52 -0.94 8.99
CA ASN A 4 -1.48 -2.18 8.22
C ASN A 4 -2.82 -2.93 8.09
N GLU A 5 -3.93 -2.42 8.64
CA GLU A 5 -5.21 -3.15 8.70
C GLU A 5 -6.41 -2.40 8.11
N VAL A 6 -6.20 -1.47 7.17
CA VAL A 6 -7.31 -0.93 6.38
C VAL A 6 -7.50 -1.81 5.14
N TYR A 7 -8.37 -2.81 5.25
CA TYR A 7 -8.77 -3.64 4.12
C TYR A 7 -9.72 -2.84 3.22
N GLY A 8 -9.39 -2.72 1.93
CA GLY A 8 -10.21 -1.98 0.94
C GLY A 8 -11.67 -2.47 0.86
N ALA A 9 -11.94 -3.71 1.29
CA ALA A 9 -13.27 -4.30 1.35
C ALA A 9 -14.21 -3.70 2.44
N ASN A 10 -13.71 -2.85 3.34
CA ASN A 10 -14.52 -2.17 4.36
C ASN A 10 -14.05 -0.72 4.58
N THR A 11 -13.87 0.02 3.50
CA THR A 11 -13.49 1.44 3.55
C THR A 11 -14.47 2.29 2.76
N ALA A 12 -14.87 3.43 3.32
CA ALA A 12 -15.71 4.41 2.64
C ALA A 12 -15.02 5.78 2.61
N PHE A 13 -15.13 6.48 1.49
CA PHE A 13 -14.53 7.79 1.29
C PHE A 13 -15.61 8.83 0.98
N ARG A 14 -15.47 10.03 1.55
CA ARG A 14 -16.30 11.17 1.13
C ARG A 14 -15.88 11.60 -0.28
N ARG A 15 -16.84 11.92 -1.14
CA ARG A 15 -16.56 12.45 -2.48
C ARG A 15 -15.64 13.68 -2.44
N SER A 16 -15.85 14.57 -1.47
CA SER A 16 -15.06 15.78 -1.28
C SER A 16 -13.56 15.49 -1.09
N LEU A 17 -13.20 14.32 -0.54
CA LEU A 17 -11.80 13.91 -0.43
C LEU A 17 -11.16 13.81 -1.81
N PHE A 18 -11.80 13.10 -2.75
CA PHE A 18 -11.26 12.90 -4.09
C PHE A 18 -11.18 14.19 -4.91
N GLU A 19 -12.11 15.13 -4.69
CA GLU A 19 -12.07 16.46 -5.32
C GLU A 19 -10.83 17.26 -4.89
N GLU A 20 -10.40 17.09 -3.64
CA GLU A 20 -9.23 17.74 -3.08
C GLU A 20 -7.93 17.02 -3.47
N VAL A 21 -7.79 15.75 -3.07
CA VAL A 21 -6.52 15.03 -3.15
C VAL A 21 -6.32 14.24 -4.44
N GLY A 22 -7.36 14.10 -5.26
CA GLY A 22 -7.36 13.29 -6.49
C GLY A 22 -7.76 11.83 -6.25
N MET A 23 -8.03 11.10 -7.34
CA MET A 23 -8.47 9.70 -7.35
C MET A 23 -7.37 8.72 -6.89
N PHE A 24 -7.66 7.42 -6.95
CA PHE A 24 -6.67 6.37 -6.73
C PHE A 24 -5.53 6.46 -7.76
N ASP A 25 -4.32 6.08 -7.36
CA ASP A 25 -3.21 5.95 -8.31
C ASP A 25 -3.25 4.55 -8.89
N ALA A 26 -3.75 4.41 -10.12
CA ALA A 26 -3.90 3.12 -10.79
C ALA A 26 -2.60 2.30 -10.85
N ARG A 27 -1.43 2.95 -10.81
CA ARG A 27 -0.11 2.29 -10.77
C ARG A 27 0.12 1.40 -9.53
N LEU A 28 -0.63 1.67 -8.45
CA LEU A 28 -0.60 0.87 -7.23
C LEU A 28 -1.65 -0.24 -7.23
N GLY A 29 -2.67 -0.16 -8.09
CA GLY A 29 -3.80 -1.09 -8.07
C GLY A 29 -3.44 -2.55 -8.24
N ALA A 30 -4.33 -3.45 -7.79
CA ALA A 30 -4.17 -4.90 -7.84
C ALA A 30 -3.76 -5.49 -9.21
N GLY A 31 -4.14 -4.84 -10.31
CA GLY A 31 -3.81 -5.24 -11.69
C GLY A 31 -2.45 -4.74 -12.20
N CYS A 32 -1.72 -3.94 -11.43
CA CYS A 32 -0.46 -3.32 -11.83
C CYS A 32 0.75 -3.95 -11.14
N PHE A 33 1.95 -3.46 -11.47
CA PHE A 33 3.20 -4.04 -10.96
C PHE A 33 3.25 -4.09 -9.43
N HIS A 34 2.85 -3.01 -8.74
CA HIS A 34 2.89 -2.97 -7.27
C HIS A 34 1.76 -3.78 -6.62
N ALA A 35 0.66 -4.02 -7.35
CA ALA A 35 -0.43 -4.93 -7.01
C ALA A 35 -1.14 -4.67 -5.66
N SER A 36 -0.88 -3.53 -5.01
CA SER A 36 -1.51 -3.04 -3.78
C SER A 36 -1.02 -1.62 -3.44
N GLY A 37 -1.71 -0.92 -2.55
CA GLY A 37 -1.27 0.32 -1.91
C GLY A 37 -2.07 1.55 -2.33
N GLU A 38 -3.05 1.39 -3.21
CA GLU A 38 -3.93 2.44 -3.70
C GLU A 38 -4.77 3.08 -2.60
N GLU A 39 -5.34 2.30 -1.67
CA GLU A 39 -6.08 2.82 -0.52
C GLU A 39 -5.15 3.53 0.46
N ALA A 40 -3.99 2.92 0.75
CA ALA A 40 -2.98 3.52 1.63
C ALA A 40 -2.53 4.87 1.09
N ASP A 41 -2.33 5.01 -0.23
CA ASP A 41 -1.99 6.26 -0.89
C ASP A 41 -3.08 7.33 -0.76
N VAL A 42 -4.35 6.99 -1.00
CA VAL A 42 -5.47 7.94 -0.86
C VAL A 42 -5.62 8.38 0.60
N ILE A 43 -5.60 7.43 1.54
CA ILE A 43 -5.71 7.72 2.97
C ILE A 43 -4.55 8.61 3.40
N TYR A 44 -3.33 8.29 2.99
CA TYR A 44 -2.14 9.07 3.33
C TYR A 44 -2.23 10.50 2.80
N ARG A 45 -2.63 10.68 1.54
CA ARG A 45 -2.88 12.02 0.97
C ARG A 45 -3.98 12.77 1.71
N GLY A 46 -5.07 12.09 2.09
CA GLY A 46 -6.14 12.68 2.89
C GLY A 46 -5.67 13.17 4.25
N LEU A 47 -4.86 12.37 4.96
CA LEU A 47 -4.27 12.75 6.24
C LEU A 47 -3.33 13.96 6.10
N LEU A 48 -2.52 14.01 5.02
CA LEU A 48 -1.67 15.17 4.74
C LEU A 48 -2.49 16.43 4.42
N ALA A 49 -3.68 16.29 3.85
CA ALA A 49 -4.63 17.37 3.60
C ALA A 49 -5.48 17.73 4.84
N GLY A 50 -5.23 17.11 6.00
CA GLY A 50 -5.93 17.42 7.25
C GLY A 50 -7.28 16.71 7.43
N HIS A 51 -7.61 15.72 6.57
CA HIS A 51 -8.78 14.87 6.79
C HIS A 51 -8.52 13.88 7.94
N HIS A 52 -9.61 13.34 8.49
CA HIS A 52 -9.56 12.37 9.58
C HIS A 52 -9.97 10.98 9.10
N LEU A 53 -9.27 9.96 9.60
CA LEU A 53 -9.65 8.56 9.46
C LEU A 53 -10.47 8.15 10.69
N LEU A 54 -11.70 7.69 10.47
CA LEU A 54 -12.56 7.16 11.52
C LEU A 54 -12.58 5.64 11.46
N TYR A 55 -12.30 4.99 12.59
CA TYR A 55 -12.49 3.55 12.75
C TYR A 55 -13.86 3.29 13.39
N ALA A 56 -14.68 2.47 12.74
CA ALA A 56 -16.04 2.14 13.19
C ALA A 56 -16.17 0.62 13.45
N PRO A 57 -15.91 0.14 14.69
CA PRO A 57 -15.87 -1.29 15.00
C PRO A 57 -17.25 -1.99 14.88
N ASN A 58 -18.32 -1.20 14.85
CA ASN A 58 -19.70 -1.69 14.72
C ASN A 58 -20.15 -1.87 13.25
N VAL A 59 -19.32 -1.49 12.28
CA VAL A 59 -19.60 -1.68 10.85
C VAL A 59 -18.83 -2.89 10.34
N VAL A 60 -19.52 -4.04 10.30
CA VAL A 60 -18.93 -5.33 9.95
C VAL A 60 -19.35 -5.73 8.54
N VAL A 61 -18.37 -6.04 7.69
CA VAL A 61 -18.57 -6.61 6.35
C VAL A 61 -17.94 -8.00 6.32
N HIS A 62 -18.73 -9.00 5.92
CA HIS A 62 -18.21 -10.35 5.68
C HIS A 62 -17.71 -10.44 4.24
N HIS A 63 -16.38 -10.44 4.08
CA HIS A 63 -15.74 -10.61 2.79
C HIS A 63 -15.15 -12.01 2.68
N ASP A 64 -15.69 -12.83 1.78
CA ASP A 64 -15.05 -14.08 1.40
C ASP A 64 -13.79 -13.76 0.60
N HIS A 65 -12.65 -14.08 1.18
CA HIS A 65 -11.37 -13.84 0.55
C HIS A 65 -11.10 -14.84 -0.58
N GLY A 66 -11.88 -15.92 -0.73
CA GLY A 66 -11.82 -16.89 -1.82
C GLY A 66 -10.50 -17.66 -1.95
N ARG A 67 -9.53 -17.36 -1.08
CA ARG A 67 -8.20 -17.95 -1.08
C ARG A 67 -8.26 -19.23 -0.27
N THR A 68 -8.03 -20.34 -0.95
CA THR A 68 -8.14 -21.69 -0.36
C THR A 68 -6.79 -22.38 -0.29
N THR A 69 -5.78 -21.84 -0.97
CA THR A 69 -4.43 -22.42 -1.05
C THR A 69 -3.38 -21.53 -0.42
N LEU A 70 -2.30 -22.15 0.08
CA LEU A 70 -1.14 -21.43 0.61
C LEU A 70 -0.53 -20.52 -0.46
N ASP A 71 -0.43 -20.97 -1.71
CA ASP A 71 0.16 -20.18 -2.80
C ASP A 71 -0.59 -18.87 -3.07
N GLU A 72 -1.92 -18.88 -2.99
CA GLU A 72 -2.72 -17.66 -3.12
C GLU A 72 -2.45 -16.67 -1.97
N VAL A 73 -2.30 -17.19 -0.75
CA VAL A 73 -1.93 -16.36 0.42
C VAL A 73 -0.51 -15.80 0.26
N LEU A 74 0.44 -16.59 -0.22
CA LEU A 74 1.81 -16.13 -0.45
C LEU A 74 1.88 -15.06 -1.55
N ARG A 75 1.11 -15.21 -2.63
CA ARG A 75 0.98 -14.17 -3.68
C ARG A 75 0.40 -12.88 -3.14
N LEU A 76 -0.59 -12.97 -2.26
CA LEU A 76 -1.19 -11.80 -1.61
C LEU A 76 -0.16 -11.07 -0.73
N GLU A 77 0.55 -11.78 0.14
CA GLU A 77 1.57 -11.21 1.00
C GLU A 77 2.70 -10.56 0.19
N TYR A 78 3.12 -11.22 -0.90
CA TYR A 78 4.06 -10.66 -1.85
C TYR A 78 3.54 -9.36 -2.50
N GLY A 79 2.26 -9.33 -2.90
CA GLY A 79 1.59 -8.13 -3.39
C GLY A 79 1.59 -7.00 -2.37
N TYR A 80 1.26 -7.28 -1.10
CA TYR A 80 1.29 -6.28 -0.02
C TYR A 80 2.68 -5.70 0.20
N GLY A 81 3.72 -6.53 0.17
CA GLY A 81 5.10 -6.06 0.27
C GLY A 81 5.47 -5.09 -0.86
N LYS A 82 5.10 -5.44 -2.10
CA LYS A 82 5.30 -4.55 -3.25
C LYS A 82 4.52 -3.25 -3.09
N GLY A 83 3.26 -3.31 -2.68
CA GLY A 83 2.41 -2.15 -2.52
C GLY A 83 2.90 -1.15 -1.48
N LEU A 84 3.30 -1.63 -0.30
CA LEU A 84 3.93 -0.81 0.73
C LEU A 84 5.14 -0.05 0.19
N SER A 85 5.96 -0.73 -0.60
CA SER A 85 7.18 -0.15 -1.20
C SER A 85 6.86 0.85 -2.29
N GLY A 86 5.88 0.55 -3.15
CA GLY A 86 5.43 1.44 -4.20
C GLY A 86 4.85 2.75 -3.65
N PHE A 87 3.91 2.65 -2.71
CA PHE A 87 3.28 3.82 -2.10
C PHE A 87 4.32 4.67 -1.35
N THR A 88 5.17 4.06 -0.50
CA THR A 88 6.17 4.84 0.24
C THR A 88 7.15 5.52 -0.70
N MET A 89 7.66 4.81 -1.71
CA MET A 89 8.60 5.38 -2.68
C MET A 89 7.99 6.50 -3.51
N LYS A 90 6.71 6.38 -3.91
CA LYS A 90 5.97 7.46 -4.59
C LYS A 90 6.08 8.78 -3.82
N HIS A 91 5.96 8.76 -2.51
CA HIS A 91 6.03 9.96 -1.66
C HIS A 91 7.47 10.35 -1.32
N ILE A 92 8.38 9.38 -1.11
CA ILE A 92 9.81 9.64 -0.86
C ILE A 92 10.46 10.38 -2.04
N LEU A 93 10.15 9.99 -3.29
CA LEU A 93 10.66 10.65 -4.49
C LEU A 93 10.20 12.11 -4.61
N ARG A 94 9.17 12.51 -3.85
CA ARG A 94 8.68 13.90 -3.74
C ARG A 94 9.23 14.63 -2.51
N GLY A 95 10.14 14.02 -1.77
CA GLY A 95 10.78 14.61 -0.58
C GLY A 95 10.03 14.39 0.73
N ASP A 96 9.05 13.48 0.78
CA ASP A 96 8.26 13.23 1.98
C ASP A 96 9.03 12.40 3.03
N ARG A 97 9.38 13.06 4.14
CA ARG A 97 10.09 12.45 5.28
C ARG A 97 9.22 11.51 6.10
N THR A 98 7.91 11.71 6.13
CA THR A 98 6.99 10.83 6.85
C THR A 98 6.89 9.49 6.12
N ALA A 99 6.79 9.50 4.79
CA ALA A 99 6.86 8.28 3.98
C ALA A 99 8.21 7.56 4.15
N MET A 100 9.32 8.30 4.19
CA MET A 100 10.64 7.74 4.49
C MET A 100 10.69 7.07 5.86
N ARG A 101 10.07 7.67 6.87
CA ARG A 101 9.98 7.11 8.22
C ARG A 101 9.14 5.84 8.25
N ILE A 102 8.01 5.79 7.52
CA ILE A 102 7.18 4.58 7.38
C ILE A 102 8.00 3.45 6.76
N LEU A 103 8.71 3.73 5.66
CA LEU A 103 9.58 2.75 5.03
C LEU A 103 10.69 2.29 5.98
N TRP A 104 11.36 3.21 6.66
CA TRP A 104 12.38 2.90 7.65
C TRP A 104 11.87 1.92 8.72
N TRP A 105 10.74 2.20 9.36
CA TRP A 105 10.16 1.31 10.38
C TRP A 105 9.72 -0.04 9.80
N SER A 106 9.32 -0.07 8.54
CA SER A 106 9.00 -1.31 7.84
C SER A 106 10.27 -2.16 7.61
N LEU A 107 11.41 -1.50 7.39
CA LEU A 107 12.72 -2.12 7.18
C LEU A 107 13.45 -2.51 8.48
N THR A 108 13.25 -1.81 9.60
CA THR A 108 13.98 -2.12 10.86
C THR A 108 13.68 -3.53 11.39
N GLY A 109 12.49 -4.07 11.12
CA GLY A 109 12.12 -5.45 11.44
C GLY A 109 12.42 -6.47 10.33
N TRP A 110 12.92 -6.03 9.17
CA TRP A 110 12.97 -6.83 7.94
C TRP A 110 13.83 -8.09 8.08
N TRP A 111 15.03 -7.96 8.64
CA TRP A 111 15.93 -9.10 8.84
C TRP A 111 15.35 -10.15 9.81
N ARG A 112 14.62 -9.71 10.84
CA ARG A 112 13.92 -10.60 11.77
C ARG A 112 12.78 -11.34 11.08
N ARG A 113 11.96 -10.60 10.31
CA ARG A 113 10.85 -11.14 9.52
C ARG A 113 11.33 -12.14 8.44
N TRP A 114 12.44 -11.84 7.79
CA TRP A 114 13.05 -12.73 6.79
C TRP A 114 13.57 -14.04 7.39
N ARG A 115 14.35 -13.94 8.48
CA ARG A 115 14.88 -15.13 9.17
C ARG A 115 13.74 -15.99 9.75
N GLY A 116 12.67 -15.34 10.19
CA GLY A 116 11.54 -15.99 10.86
C GLY A 116 11.81 -16.13 12.36
N ASN A 117 10.74 -16.20 13.15
CA ASN A 117 10.82 -16.56 14.56
C ASN A 117 10.65 -18.09 14.67
N PRO A 118 11.53 -18.81 15.39
CA PRO A 118 11.36 -20.25 15.62
C PRO A 118 10.01 -20.65 16.24
N ALA A 119 9.33 -19.72 16.92
CA ALA A 119 7.99 -19.92 17.46
C ALA A 119 6.86 -19.84 16.40
N ASP A 120 7.14 -19.31 15.21
CA ASP A 120 6.15 -19.17 14.14
C ASP A 120 5.97 -20.49 13.38
N SER A 121 4.74 -20.80 12.96
CA SER A 121 4.48 -21.92 12.07
C SER A 121 5.19 -21.76 10.71
N ALA A 122 5.44 -22.88 10.02
CA ALA A 122 6.10 -22.85 8.71
C ALA A 122 5.38 -21.94 7.70
N ASP A 123 4.04 -21.91 7.75
CA ASP A 123 3.23 -21.07 6.86
C ASP A 123 3.37 -19.58 7.18
N LEU A 124 3.39 -19.21 8.47
CA LEU A 124 3.63 -17.81 8.88
C LEU A 124 5.02 -17.34 8.45
N GLN A 125 6.04 -18.20 8.57
CA GLN A 125 7.38 -17.88 8.09
C GLN A 125 7.41 -17.69 6.57
N ARG A 126 6.71 -18.54 5.81
CA ARG A 126 6.59 -18.40 4.34
C ARG A 126 5.90 -17.10 3.95
N ARG A 127 4.81 -16.74 4.62
CA ARG A 127 4.08 -15.47 4.42
C ARG A 127 4.97 -14.26 4.69
N SER A 128 5.67 -14.27 5.83
CA SER A 128 6.61 -13.21 6.21
C SER A 128 7.72 -13.03 5.16
N ARG A 129 8.30 -14.14 4.66
CA ARG A 129 9.31 -14.11 3.59
C ARG A 129 8.74 -13.62 2.27
N ALA A 130 7.52 -14.03 1.90
CA ALA A 130 6.85 -13.55 0.69
C ALA A 130 6.63 -12.03 0.74
N HIS A 131 6.16 -11.50 1.87
CA HIS A 131 6.02 -10.06 2.10
C HIS A 131 7.37 -9.34 1.98
N CYS A 132 8.39 -9.83 2.68
CA CYS A 132 9.74 -9.26 2.63
C CYS A 132 10.34 -9.26 1.21
N HIS A 133 10.09 -10.33 0.44
CA HIS A 133 10.51 -10.43 -0.96
C HIS A 133 9.75 -9.44 -1.84
N GLY A 134 8.44 -9.30 -1.63
CA GLY A 134 7.62 -8.29 -2.30
C GLY A 134 8.14 -6.88 -2.05
N MET A 135 8.51 -6.56 -0.81
CA MET A 135 9.09 -5.27 -0.49
C MET A 135 10.39 -4.99 -1.26
N LEU A 136 11.31 -5.96 -1.27
CA LEU A 136 12.58 -5.81 -1.99
C LEU A 136 12.36 -5.54 -3.49
N ILE A 137 11.49 -6.32 -4.13
CA ILE A 137 11.18 -6.16 -5.55
C ILE A 137 10.45 -4.84 -5.80
N GLY A 138 9.50 -4.46 -4.96
CA GLY A 138 8.79 -3.19 -5.06
C GLY A 138 9.74 -2.00 -4.98
N LEU A 139 10.66 -1.98 -4.00
CA LEU A 139 11.64 -0.91 -3.84
C LEU A 139 12.59 -0.76 -5.04
N LEU A 140 13.03 -1.89 -5.62
CA LEU A 140 13.96 -1.88 -6.74
C LEU A 140 13.34 -1.22 -7.99
N PHE A 141 12.04 -1.45 -8.24
CA PHE A 141 11.36 -1.00 -9.45
C PHE A 141 10.58 0.31 -9.27
N ALA A 142 10.23 0.69 -8.04
CA ALA A 142 9.44 1.89 -7.77
C ALA A 142 10.07 3.19 -8.32
N PRO A 143 11.40 3.44 -8.25
CA PRO A 143 11.99 4.62 -8.88
C PRO A 143 11.70 4.71 -10.38
N PHE A 144 11.80 3.60 -11.11
CA PHE A 144 11.48 3.58 -12.55
C PHE A 144 9.98 3.75 -12.81
N TYR A 145 9.15 3.13 -11.97
CA TYR A 145 7.69 3.16 -12.12
C TYR A 145 7.07 4.53 -11.81
N PHE A 146 7.69 5.32 -10.93
CA PHE A 146 7.18 6.62 -10.50
C PHE A 146 7.96 7.81 -11.07
N ALA A 147 9.20 7.62 -11.54
CA ALA A 147 9.92 8.66 -12.28
C ALA A 147 9.43 8.79 -13.73
N PHE A 148 8.90 7.71 -14.32
CA PHE A 148 8.42 7.68 -15.70
C PHE A 148 6.92 7.35 -15.75
N GLY A 149 6.09 8.38 -15.92
CA GLY A 149 4.64 8.24 -16.10
C GLY A 149 3.83 9.25 -15.28
N ASP A 150 2.96 10.00 -15.96
CA ASP A 150 1.96 10.84 -15.31
C ASP A 150 0.88 9.95 -14.69
N GLY A 151 0.88 9.81 -13.36
CA GLY A 151 -0.24 9.18 -12.65
C GLY A 151 -1.44 10.11 -12.57
N GLU A 152 -2.64 9.56 -12.37
CA GLU A 152 -3.89 10.32 -12.26
C GLU A 152 -3.91 11.34 -11.11
N THR A 153 -2.96 11.24 -10.18
CA THR A 153 -2.77 12.17 -9.06
C THR A 153 -1.69 13.24 -9.31
N SER A 154 -1.13 13.35 -10.52
CA SER A 154 -0.14 14.38 -10.85
C SER A 154 -0.84 15.73 -11.12
N PRO A 155 -0.20 16.88 -10.82
CA PRO A 155 -0.74 18.20 -11.19
C PRO A 155 -1.07 18.33 -12.68
N ARG A 156 -0.38 17.58 -13.56
CA ARG A 156 -0.65 17.53 -15.01
C ARG A 156 -1.92 16.72 -15.36
N ALA A 157 -2.27 15.71 -14.56
CA ALA A 157 -3.49 14.94 -14.77
C ALA A 157 -4.75 15.74 -14.39
N LYS A 158 -4.68 16.57 -13.34
CA LYS A 158 -5.78 17.47 -12.92
C LYS A 158 -6.16 18.49 -14.00
N ALA A 159 -5.22 18.85 -14.88
CA ALA A 159 -5.46 19.72 -16.03
C ALA A 159 -6.13 19.03 -17.24
N ARG A 160 -6.10 17.69 -17.32
CA ARG A 160 -6.72 16.91 -18.41
C ARG A 160 -8.15 16.47 -18.12
N SER A 161 -8.57 16.45 -16.87
CA SER A 161 -9.96 16.10 -16.48
C SER A 161 -10.89 17.31 -16.37
N SER A 162 -10.39 18.51 -16.67
CA SER A 162 -11.13 19.78 -16.63
C SER A 162 -11.46 20.35 -18.02
N THR A 163 -11.36 19.53 -19.06
CA THR A 163 -11.74 19.83 -20.46
C THR A 163 -12.78 18.86 -20.92
#